data_AF-A0A317CFY8-F1
#
_entry.id   AF-A0A317CFY8-F1
#
_cell.length_a   1.000
_cell.length_b   1.000
_cell.length_c   1.000
_cell.angle_alpha   90.00
_cell.angle_beta   90.00
_cell.angle_gamma   90.00
#
_symmetry.space_group_name_H-M   'P 1'
#
loop_
_entity.id
_entity.type
_entity.pdbx_description
1 polymer ?
#
loop_
_entity_poly.entity_id
_entity_poly.type
_entity_poly.pdbx_seq_one_letter_code
_entity_poly.pdbx_strand_id
1 'polypeptide(L)'
;MTKIITPILFFISFTSASVVTADNSDLSENSLYDLGISGSGASSSVGFIGRYDVGFSLKDSNPITSYDLFDQDSDEQRNAWVGVTSRQGQIRVGRHDSIDRMATVDADQHKIDGAYDLIMRGDDVLPNSMTYLKKSGAFAVGAQFAEDDSGEGGDSIGVVLNTKKGPYEAAIAYRRTPENSSAIKGRVTYKSRNNSRIRVDVVAEKFAVGDAKDDEASANSTSFMVGAKYNMTPRAYVVGQYGSVGFDLDSISGEGDELSRDYNALSFEAGYNITNSTSIYVNHTQKSFDTDSLLAPFESDSEGSQTNSIGVRLNW
;
A
#
# COMPACT_ATOMS: atom_id res chain seq x y z
N MET A 1 -71.32 4.83 -27.23
CA MET A 1 -70.46 5.04 -26.05
C MET A 1 -69.43 3.91 -25.99
N THR A 2 -68.26 4.15 -26.55
CA THR A 2 -67.15 3.21 -26.70
C THR A 2 -66.15 3.46 -25.58
N LYS A 3 -65.89 2.45 -24.73
CA LYS A 3 -64.86 2.51 -23.68
C LYS A 3 -63.51 2.17 -24.30
N ILE A 4 -62.57 3.12 -24.26
CA ILE A 4 -61.18 2.93 -24.64
C ILE A 4 -60.44 2.41 -23.40
N ILE A 5 -59.81 1.23 -23.52
CA ILE A 5 -58.93 0.65 -22.50
C ILE A 5 -57.51 1.08 -22.86
N THR A 6 -56.88 1.88 -22.00
CA THR A 6 -55.48 2.31 -22.13
C THR A 6 -54.58 1.25 -21.47
N PRO A 7 -53.62 0.63 -22.17
CA PRO A 7 -52.67 -0.27 -21.54
C PRO A 7 -51.57 0.54 -20.83
N ILE A 8 -51.35 0.23 -19.55
CA ILE A 8 -50.26 0.76 -18.74
C ILE A 8 -48.98 0.02 -19.15
N LEU A 9 -48.05 0.73 -19.80
CA LEU A 9 -46.69 0.25 -20.01
C LEU A 9 -45.95 0.21 -18.67
N PHE A 10 -45.55 -0.99 -18.24
CA PHE A 10 -44.55 -1.16 -17.20
C PHE A 10 -43.19 -0.72 -17.75
N PHE A 11 -42.72 0.46 -17.35
CA PHE A 11 -41.31 0.81 -17.44
C PHE A 11 -40.55 -0.04 -16.42
N ILE A 12 -39.82 -1.05 -16.91
CA ILE A 12 -38.77 -1.70 -16.13
C ILE A 12 -37.63 -0.68 -16.03
N SER A 13 -37.58 0.06 -14.93
CA SER A 13 -36.41 0.85 -14.56
C SER A 13 -35.26 -0.11 -14.32
N PHE A 14 -34.23 -0.05 -15.16
CA PHE A 14 -32.91 -0.57 -14.81
C PHE A 14 -32.47 0.20 -13.57
N THR A 15 -32.55 -0.42 -12.40
CA THR A 15 -31.91 0.07 -11.19
C THR A 15 -30.42 0.05 -11.46
N SER A 16 -29.85 1.24 -11.61
CA SER A 16 -28.41 1.48 -11.64
C SER A 16 -27.76 0.70 -10.51
N ALA A 17 -26.73 -0.08 -10.81
CA ALA A 17 -25.82 -0.59 -9.79
C ALA A 17 -25.23 0.61 -9.06
N SER A 18 -25.75 0.90 -7.88
CA SER A 18 -25.11 1.81 -6.95
C SER A 18 -23.81 1.15 -6.51
N VAL A 19 -22.69 1.59 -7.08
CA VAL A 19 -21.37 1.40 -6.49
C VAL A 19 -21.40 2.13 -5.16
N VAL A 20 -21.68 1.40 -4.08
CA VAL A 20 -21.42 1.90 -2.74
C VAL A 20 -19.90 1.88 -2.60
N THR A 21 -19.27 3.01 -2.91
CA THR A 21 -17.89 3.31 -2.50
C THR A 21 -17.81 3.08 -1.00
N ALA A 22 -17.01 2.10 -0.60
CA ALA A 22 -16.80 1.81 0.81
C ALA A 22 -15.96 2.92 1.43
N ASP A 23 -16.61 3.80 2.18
CA ASP A 23 -15.98 4.81 3.02
C ASP A 23 -15.50 4.21 4.37
N ASN A 24 -15.09 2.93 4.41
CA ASN A 24 -14.98 2.16 5.67
C ASN A 24 -13.78 1.19 5.79
N SER A 25 -12.69 1.37 5.04
CA SER A 25 -11.41 0.80 5.46
C SER A 25 -10.54 1.91 6.05
N ASP A 26 -10.28 1.88 7.37
CA ASP A 26 -9.27 2.78 7.99
C ASP A 26 -7.84 2.25 7.80
N LEU A 27 -7.68 1.14 7.10
CA LEU A 27 -6.43 0.77 6.46
C LEU A 27 -6.45 1.24 5.02
N SER A 28 -5.26 1.50 4.49
CA SER A 28 -5.04 2.13 3.20
C SER A 28 -5.99 1.62 2.11
N GLU A 29 -6.69 2.53 1.42
CA GLU A 29 -7.40 2.18 0.18
C GLU A 29 -6.44 1.64 -0.88
N ASN A 30 -5.15 1.99 -0.82
CA ASN A 30 -4.10 1.42 -1.66
C ASN A 30 -3.80 -0.05 -1.30
N SER A 31 -4.13 -0.53 -0.09
CA SER A 31 -4.00 -1.95 0.27
C SER A 31 -5.03 -2.87 -0.40
N LEU A 32 -6.03 -2.30 -1.05
CA LEU A 32 -7.06 -3.05 -1.78
C LEU A 32 -6.74 -3.19 -3.27
N TYR A 33 -5.79 -2.41 -3.79
CA TYR A 33 -5.41 -2.41 -5.20
C TYR A 33 -3.90 -2.45 -5.29
N ASP A 34 -3.34 -3.65 -5.26
CA ASP A 34 -1.93 -3.83 -5.58
C ASP A 34 -1.75 -3.65 -7.09
N LEU A 35 -1.33 -2.45 -7.49
CA LEU A 35 -0.73 -2.21 -8.79
C LEU A 35 0.78 -2.43 -8.62
N GLY A 36 1.19 -3.68 -8.39
CA GLY A 36 2.55 -4.10 -8.67
C GLY A 36 2.82 -3.81 -10.15
N ILE A 37 3.87 -3.05 -10.43
CA ILE A 37 4.36 -2.79 -11.78
C ILE A 37 5.84 -3.13 -11.77
N SER A 38 6.20 -4.35 -12.12
CA SER A 38 7.57 -4.63 -12.55
C SER A 38 7.76 -4.12 -13.98
N GLY A 39 8.52 -3.02 -14.09
CA GLY A 39 9.16 -2.64 -15.33
C GLY A 39 8.51 -1.51 -16.12
N SER A 40 9.33 -0.92 -16.99
CA SER A 40 8.95 0.14 -17.91
C SER A 40 7.97 -0.39 -18.97
N GLY A 41 6.68 -0.37 -18.66
CA GLY A 41 5.63 -0.84 -19.56
C GLY A 41 4.25 -0.37 -19.14
N ALA A 42 3.30 -0.38 -20.08
CA ALA A 42 1.90 -0.18 -19.76
C ALA A 42 1.41 -1.40 -18.96
N SER A 43 1.17 -1.21 -17.67
CA SER A 43 0.54 -2.21 -16.81
C SER A 43 -0.98 -2.02 -16.81
N SER A 44 -1.70 -3.12 -16.99
CA SER A 44 -3.14 -3.17 -16.82
C SER A 44 -3.45 -4.16 -15.71
N SER A 45 -4.29 -3.74 -14.77
CA SER A 45 -4.86 -4.62 -13.76
C SER A 45 -6.36 -4.67 -13.90
N VAL A 46 -6.94 -5.86 -13.80
CA VAL A 46 -8.38 -6.06 -13.66
C VAL A 46 -8.58 -6.84 -12.37
N GLY A 47 -9.40 -6.30 -11.46
CA GLY A 47 -9.76 -6.95 -10.21
C GLY A 47 -11.28 -6.96 -10.04
N PHE A 48 -11.79 -7.92 -9.28
CA PHE A 48 -13.24 -8.07 -9.05
C PHE A 48 -13.52 -8.09 -7.56
N ILE A 49 -14.16 -7.03 -7.05
CA ILE A 49 -14.59 -6.98 -5.65
C ILE A 49 -16.07 -7.33 -5.54
N GLY A 50 -16.36 -8.56 -5.11
CA GLY A 50 -17.72 -9.02 -4.83
C GLY A 50 -18.10 -8.78 -3.39
N ARG A 51 -19.28 -8.20 -3.11
CA ARG A 51 -19.81 -8.00 -1.75
C ARG A 51 -21.18 -8.62 -1.56
N TYR A 52 -21.35 -9.43 -0.52
CA TYR A 52 -22.63 -10.06 -0.17
C TYR A 52 -22.98 -9.81 1.30
N ASP A 53 -24.20 -9.33 1.58
CA ASP A 53 -24.73 -9.17 2.93
C ASP A 53 -25.23 -10.54 3.42
N VAL A 54 -24.60 -11.08 4.46
CA VAL A 54 -24.93 -12.41 4.97
C VAL A 54 -26.14 -12.42 5.91
N GLY A 55 -26.76 -11.28 6.22
CA GLY A 55 -28.06 -11.21 6.91
C GLY A 55 -28.10 -11.77 8.34
N PHE A 56 -26.98 -12.23 8.89
CA PHE A 56 -26.90 -12.71 10.26
C PHE A 56 -26.84 -11.53 11.23
N SER A 57 -27.84 -11.44 12.09
CA SER A 57 -27.93 -10.51 13.23
C SER A 57 -26.84 -10.80 14.28
N LEU A 58 -25.58 -10.54 13.93
CA LEU A 58 -24.59 -10.08 14.89
C LEU A 58 -25.06 -8.69 15.31
N LYS A 59 -25.83 -8.61 16.41
CA LYS A 59 -26.49 -7.39 16.91
C LYS A 59 -25.70 -6.13 16.55
N ASP A 60 -26.30 -5.29 15.71
CA ASP A 60 -25.82 -3.98 15.25
C ASP A 60 -24.65 -3.92 14.25
N SER A 61 -24.27 -5.05 13.64
CA SER A 61 -23.28 -5.07 12.56
C SER A 61 -23.91 -5.60 11.27
N ASN A 62 -23.69 -4.90 10.15
CA ASN A 62 -24.00 -5.41 8.80
C ASN A 62 -22.76 -6.17 8.31
N PRO A 63 -22.66 -7.50 8.51
CA PRO A 63 -21.55 -8.27 7.99
C PRO A 63 -21.59 -8.31 6.46
N ILE A 64 -20.56 -7.79 5.81
CA ILE A 64 -20.40 -7.90 4.36
C ILE A 64 -19.26 -8.88 4.10
N THR A 65 -19.50 -9.90 3.29
CA THR A 65 -18.43 -10.75 2.79
C THR A 65 -17.82 -10.10 1.56
N SER A 66 -16.50 -9.96 1.50
CA SER A 66 -15.78 -9.39 0.35
C SER A 66 -14.88 -10.46 -0.27
N TYR A 67 -14.85 -10.51 -1.60
CA TYR A 67 -13.99 -11.40 -2.39
C TYR A 67 -13.17 -10.56 -3.36
N ASP A 68 -11.88 -10.87 -3.51
CA ASP A 68 -11.07 -10.47 -4.66
C ASP A 68 -10.63 -11.76 -5.36
N LEU A 69 -11.10 -11.98 -6.59
CA LEU A 69 -10.90 -13.25 -7.30
C LEU A 69 -10.36 -12.98 -8.70
N PHE A 70 -9.22 -13.62 -8.97
CA PHE A 70 -8.49 -13.79 -10.23
C PHE A 70 -7.54 -12.68 -10.66
N ASP A 71 -6.29 -13.09 -10.88
CA ASP A 71 -5.43 -12.56 -11.94
C ASP A 71 -5.11 -13.72 -12.91
N GLN A 72 -5.10 -13.44 -14.21
CA GLN A 72 -4.66 -14.39 -15.25
C GLN A 72 -3.30 -13.94 -15.78
N ASP A 73 -2.31 -14.83 -15.68
CA ASP A 73 -1.08 -14.85 -16.50
C ASP A 73 -0.03 -13.73 -16.31
N SER A 74 0.16 -13.20 -15.10
CA SER A 74 1.44 -12.57 -14.75
C SER A 74 2.10 -13.27 -13.57
N ASP A 75 3.42 -13.46 -13.65
CA ASP A 75 4.28 -13.96 -12.55
C ASP A 75 4.19 -13.08 -11.29
N GLU A 76 3.53 -11.92 -11.36
CA GLU A 76 3.08 -11.10 -10.24
C GLU A 76 1.71 -11.55 -9.74
N GLN A 77 1.70 -12.39 -8.70
CA GLN A 77 0.46 -12.85 -8.06
C GLN A 77 -0.10 -11.74 -7.13
N ARG A 78 -1.26 -11.18 -7.50
CA ARG A 78 -1.95 -10.06 -6.82
C ARG A 78 -2.83 -10.49 -5.62
N ASN A 79 -3.44 -9.52 -4.95
CA ASN A 79 -4.38 -9.74 -3.84
C ASN A 79 -5.54 -10.66 -4.25
N ALA A 80 -5.78 -11.69 -3.45
CA ALA A 80 -6.88 -12.64 -3.62
C ALA A 80 -7.31 -13.19 -2.25
N TRP A 81 -8.37 -12.63 -1.68
CA TRP A 81 -8.79 -12.97 -0.32
C TRP A 81 -10.30 -13.01 -0.19
N VAL A 82 -10.74 -13.73 0.85
CA VAL A 82 -12.13 -13.80 1.29
C VAL A 82 -12.20 -13.32 2.73
N GLY A 83 -13.26 -12.62 3.09
CA GLY A 83 -13.33 -12.09 4.45
C GLY A 83 -14.72 -11.66 4.88
N VAL A 84 -14.91 -11.55 6.19
CA VAL A 84 -16.12 -11.00 6.81
C VAL A 84 -15.77 -9.66 7.40
N THR A 85 -16.42 -8.59 6.94
CA THR A 85 -16.27 -7.25 7.50
C THR A 85 -17.52 -6.81 8.23
N SER A 86 -17.37 -5.98 9.24
CA SER A 86 -18.42 -5.34 10.03
C SER A 86 -18.09 -3.85 10.20
N ARG A 87 -18.96 -3.08 10.86
CA ARG A 87 -18.65 -1.68 11.22
C ARG A 87 -17.48 -1.54 12.20
N GLN A 88 -17.16 -2.59 12.94
CA GLN A 88 -16.20 -2.55 14.05
C GLN A 88 -14.96 -3.42 13.81
N GLY A 89 -14.84 -4.05 12.65
CA GLY A 89 -13.71 -4.94 12.38
C GLY A 89 -13.92 -5.83 11.19
N GLN A 90 -12.86 -6.52 10.83
CA GLN A 90 -12.78 -7.37 9.65
C GLN A 90 -11.89 -8.58 9.92
N ILE A 91 -12.24 -9.72 9.35
CA ILE A 91 -11.35 -10.87 9.17
C ILE A 91 -11.15 -11.06 7.68
N ARG A 92 -9.91 -11.24 7.25
CA ARG A 92 -9.51 -11.59 5.88
C ARG A 92 -8.69 -12.88 5.92
N VAL A 93 -8.89 -13.74 4.94
CA VAL A 93 -8.13 -14.97 4.73
C VAL A 93 -7.80 -15.09 3.25
N GLY A 94 -6.54 -15.36 2.93
CA GLY A 94 -6.04 -15.55 1.57
C GLY A 94 -4.77 -14.75 1.32
N ARG A 95 -4.58 -14.33 0.08
CA ARG A 95 -3.45 -13.52 -0.35
C ARG A 95 -3.76 -12.03 -0.21
N HIS A 96 -3.09 -11.33 0.68
CA HIS A 96 -3.22 -9.87 0.82
C HIS A 96 -1.99 -9.25 1.49
N ASP A 97 -1.90 -7.92 1.46
CA ASP A 97 -0.84 -7.12 2.08
C ASP A 97 -0.38 -7.63 3.46
N SER A 98 0.92 -7.53 3.72
CA SER A 98 1.52 -7.68 5.04
C SER A 98 1.02 -6.59 6.01
N ILE A 99 1.03 -6.89 7.31
CA ILE A 99 0.50 -6.00 8.33
C ILE A 99 1.31 -4.70 8.48
N ASP A 100 2.60 -4.74 8.16
CA ASP A 100 3.51 -3.61 8.08
C ASP A 100 3.29 -2.76 6.83
N ARG A 101 3.01 -3.39 5.68
CA ARG A 101 2.54 -2.69 4.47
C ARG A 101 1.22 -1.99 4.74
N MET A 102 0.24 -2.66 5.33
CA MET A 102 -1.07 -2.09 5.68
C MET A 102 -0.97 -0.83 6.55
N ALA A 103 0.07 -0.71 7.39
CA ALA A 103 0.29 0.47 8.23
C ALA A 103 0.84 1.68 7.44
N THR A 104 1.62 1.44 6.40
CA THR A 104 2.51 2.45 5.80
C THR A 104 2.28 2.74 4.33
N VAL A 105 1.70 1.82 3.54
CA VAL A 105 1.49 1.94 2.08
C VAL A 105 0.68 3.18 1.65
N ASP A 106 -0.15 3.70 2.56
CA ASP A 106 -0.85 4.97 2.36
C ASP A 106 0.10 6.15 2.12
N ALA A 107 1.33 6.09 2.66
CA ALA A 107 2.34 7.12 2.50
C ALA A 107 2.94 7.12 1.09
N ASP A 108 2.73 6.04 0.32
CA ASP A 108 2.97 6.12 -1.11
C ASP A 108 1.87 6.95 -1.77
N GLN A 109 2.28 8.11 -2.24
CA GLN A 109 1.40 9.12 -2.85
C GLN A 109 1.59 9.19 -4.37
N HIS A 110 2.58 8.49 -4.91
CA HIS A 110 2.86 8.41 -6.34
C HIS A 110 1.88 7.46 -7.04
N LYS A 111 1.81 7.56 -8.36
CA LYS A 111 1.03 6.62 -9.19
C LYS A 111 1.84 5.39 -9.58
N ILE A 112 3.16 5.55 -9.69
CA ILE A 112 4.12 4.52 -10.09
C ILE A 112 5.51 4.91 -9.59
N ASP A 113 6.31 3.93 -9.23
CA ASP A 113 7.75 4.05 -8.92
C ASP A 113 8.06 5.22 -7.98
N GLY A 114 7.43 5.25 -6.81
CA GLY A 114 7.71 6.27 -5.79
C GLY A 114 9.04 6.04 -5.10
N ALA A 115 9.58 7.06 -4.43
CA ALA A 115 10.69 6.85 -3.50
C ALA A 115 10.28 5.94 -2.32
N TYR A 116 8.98 5.82 -2.04
CA TYR A 116 8.44 4.83 -1.11
C TYR A 116 8.89 3.41 -1.47
N ASP A 117 8.69 2.98 -2.72
CA ASP A 117 8.98 1.62 -3.20
C ASP A 117 10.49 1.29 -3.16
N LEU A 118 11.33 2.32 -3.22
CA LEU A 118 12.77 2.18 -3.17
C LEU A 118 13.32 2.12 -1.74
N ILE A 119 12.63 2.71 -0.75
CA ILE A 119 13.14 2.90 0.62
C ILE A 119 12.49 1.92 1.59
N MET A 120 11.19 1.68 1.47
CA MET A 120 10.43 0.84 2.41
C MET A 120 10.53 -0.63 1.99
N ARG A 121 10.88 -1.50 2.94
CA ARG A 121 11.21 -2.91 2.65
C ARG A 121 10.27 -3.87 3.34
N GLY A 122 10.04 -5.05 2.77
CA GLY A 122 9.07 -6.00 3.32
C GLY A 122 7.62 -5.55 3.13
N ASP A 123 7.38 -4.69 2.15
CA ASP A 123 6.03 -4.34 1.68
C ASP A 123 5.50 -5.41 0.73
N ASP A 124 5.32 -6.60 1.27
CA ASP A 124 4.95 -7.78 0.51
C ASP A 124 3.44 -8.01 0.53
N VAL A 125 2.94 -8.63 -0.53
CA VAL A 125 1.64 -9.31 -0.51
C VAL A 125 1.91 -10.73 -0.06
N LEU A 126 1.33 -11.10 1.09
CA LEU A 126 1.56 -12.40 1.70
C LEU A 126 0.47 -13.40 1.25
N PRO A 127 0.83 -14.54 0.66
CA PRO A 127 -0.11 -15.64 0.46
C PRO A 127 -0.52 -16.27 1.80
N ASN A 128 -1.56 -17.10 1.76
CA ASN A 128 -1.99 -17.95 2.90
C ASN A 128 -2.06 -17.20 4.24
N SER A 129 -2.51 -15.95 4.20
CA SER A 129 -2.53 -15.05 5.34
C SER A 129 -3.92 -14.95 5.95
N MET A 130 -3.97 -14.78 7.27
CA MET A 130 -5.16 -14.50 8.04
C MET A 130 -4.94 -13.21 8.83
N THR A 131 -5.71 -12.18 8.50
CA THR A 131 -5.66 -10.89 9.20
C THR A 131 -6.97 -10.59 9.90
N TYR A 132 -6.88 -10.25 11.19
CA TYR A 132 -7.95 -9.69 11.98
C TYR A 132 -7.71 -8.20 12.23
N LEU A 133 -8.75 -7.40 12.09
CA LEU A 133 -8.75 -5.97 12.36
C LEU A 133 -9.96 -5.64 13.24
N LYS A 134 -9.74 -4.80 14.25
CA LYS A 134 -10.80 -4.29 15.13
C LYS A 134 -10.67 -2.79 15.27
N LYS A 135 -11.78 -2.08 15.03
CA LYS A 135 -11.94 -0.65 15.22
C LYS A 135 -12.73 -0.37 16.49
N SER A 136 -12.27 0.62 17.26
CA SER A 136 -12.99 1.20 18.37
C SER A 136 -12.77 2.71 18.40
N GLY A 137 -13.77 3.47 17.91
CA GLY A 137 -13.70 4.92 17.83
C GLY A 137 -12.55 5.40 16.94
N ALA A 138 -11.62 6.15 17.53
CA ALA A 138 -10.44 6.72 16.88
C ALA A 138 -9.25 5.76 16.77
N PHE A 139 -9.38 4.52 17.25
CA PHE A 139 -8.32 3.52 17.27
C PHE A 139 -8.72 2.28 16.47
N ALA A 140 -7.74 1.69 15.80
CA ALA A 140 -7.85 0.37 15.21
C ALA A 140 -6.62 -0.47 15.61
N VAL A 141 -6.85 -1.75 15.88
CA VAL A 141 -5.81 -2.74 16.17
C VAL A 141 -5.97 -3.91 15.22
N GLY A 142 -4.87 -4.57 14.90
CA GLY A 142 -4.88 -5.74 14.04
C GLY A 142 -3.80 -6.74 14.41
N ALA A 143 -4.03 -7.98 13.97
CA ALA A 143 -3.06 -9.05 14.02
C ALA A 143 -3.13 -9.85 12.72
N GLN A 144 -1.97 -10.30 12.24
CA GLN A 144 -1.84 -11.14 11.06
C GLN A 144 -0.98 -12.35 11.40
N PHE A 145 -1.39 -13.49 10.85
CA PHE A 145 -0.55 -14.65 10.66
C PHE A 145 -0.47 -14.92 9.16
N ALA A 146 0.69 -15.29 8.63
CA ALA A 146 0.81 -15.72 7.24
C ALA A 146 1.84 -16.83 7.11
N GLU A 147 1.49 -17.88 6.38
CA GLU A 147 2.41 -18.98 6.04
C GLU A 147 3.30 -18.54 4.88
N ASP A 148 4.53 -19.06 4.83
CA ASP A 148 5.41 -18.87 3.68
C ASP A 148 5.07 -19.86 2.55
N ASP A 149 5.11 -19.37 1.31
CA ASP A 149 4.92 -20.17 0.11
C ASP A 149 6.25 -20.57 -0.55
N SER A 150 7.38 -19.97 -0.14
CA SER A 150 8.69 -20.12 -0.80
C SER A 150 9.56 -21.25 -0.24
N GLY A 151 9.26 -21.77 0.95
CA GLY A 151 10.02 -22.84 1.60
C GLY A 151 11.39 -22.40 2.15
N GLU A 152 11.73 -21.13 1.97
CA GLU A 152 12.95 -20.47 2.46
C GLU A 152 12.62 -19.33 3.45
N GLY A 153 11.33 -19.08 3.71
CA GLY A 153 10.82 -18.14 4.69
C GLY A 153 10.05 -18.83 5.82
N GLY A 154 10.23 -18.41 7.06
CA GLY A 154 9.39 -18.87 8.17
C GLY A 154 8.01 -18.16 8.23
N ASP A 155 6.99 -18.84 8.74
CA ASP A 155 5.65 -18.28 9.04
C ASP A 155 5.71 -16.89 9.70
N SER A 156 5.05 -15.87 9.18
CA SER A 156 5.07 -14.54 9.80
C SER A 156 3.92 -14.33 10.78
N ILE A 157 4.21 -13.62 11.87
CA ILE A 157 3.21 -13.02 12.75
C ILE A 157 3.44 -11.53 12.86
N GLY A 158 2.37 -10.76 12.93
CA GLY A 158 2.51 -9.34 13.22
C GLY A 158 1.26 -8.70 13.78
N VAL A 159 1.43 -7.46 14.20
CA VAL A 159 0.40 -6.63 14.83
C VAL A 159 0.47 -5.21 14.30
N VAL A 160 -0.67 -4.54 14.25
CA VAL A 160 -0.77 -3.12 13.87
C VAL A 160 -1.64 -2.36 14.87
N LEU A 161 -1.26 -1.12 15.13
CA LEU A 161 -2.08 -0.13 15.81
C LEU A 161 -2.18 1.10 14.90
N ASN A 162 -3.39 1.58 14.67
CA ASN A 162 -3.66 2.82 13.95
C ASN A 162 -4.55 3.73 14.81
N THR A 163 -4.31 5.03 14.74
CA THR A 163 -5.19 6.04 15.33
C THR A 163 -5.38 7.24 14.41
N LYS A 164 -6.58 7.81 14.46
CA LYS A 164 -6.95 9.01 13.70
C LYS A 164 -7.63 10.02 14.59
N LYS A 165 -7.12 11.25 14.60
CA LYS A 165 -7.72 12.37 15.32
C LYS A 165 -7.62 13.66 14.52
N GLY A 166 -8.76 14.12 14.01
CA GLY A 166 -8.82 15.33 13.21
C GLY A 166 -7.98 15.20 11.93
N PRO A 167 -7.04 16.13 11.65
CA PRO A 167 -6.21 16.07 10.46
C PRO A 167 -5.01 15.11 10.60
N TYR A 168 -4.83 14.46 11.76
CA TYR A 168 -3.68 13.60 12.03
C TYR A 168 -4.07 12.12 12.03
N GLU A 169 -3.24 11.30 11.41
CA GLU A 169 -3.30 9.84 11.45
C GLU A 169 -1.92 9.32 11.85
N ALA A 170 -1.88 8.23 12.61
CA ALA A 170 -0.64 7.55 12.97
C ALA A 170 -0.85 6.06 12.99
N ALA A 171 0.08 5.30 12.42
CA ALA A 171 0.06 3.86 12.43
C ALA A 171 1.43 3.32 12.84
N ILE A 172 1.45 2.20 13.55
CA ILE A 172 2.66 1.44 13.85
C ILE A 172 2.36 -0.05 13.70
N ALA A 173 3.27 -0.77 13.08
CA ALA A 173 3.21 -2.21 12.90
C ALA A 173 4.51 -2.87 13.32
N TYR A 174 4.39 -4.09 13.79
CA TYR A 174 5.50 -5.00 14.05
C TYR A 174 5.22 -6.34 13.39
N ARG A 175 6.19 -6.87 12.66
CA ARG A 175 6.14 -8.20 12.05
C ARG A 175 7.42 -8.96 12.41
N ARG A 176 7.29 -10.27 12.58
CA ARG A 176 8.41 -11.19 12.83
C ARG A 176 8.20 -12.51 12.08
N THR A 177 9.28 -13.09 11.58
CA THR A 177 9.35 -14.47 11.11
C THR A 177 10.24 -15.32 12.04
N PRO A 178 10.05 -16.66 12.08
CA PRO A 178 10.85 -17.62 12.85
C PRO A 178 12.34 -17.58 12.54
N GLU A 179 12.72 -17.29 11.29
CA GLU A 179 14.11 -17.15 10.82
C GLU A 179 14.74 -15.80 11.21
N ASN A 180 14.26 -15.23 12.30
CA ASN A 180 14.79 -14.01 12.93
C ASN A 180 14.74 -12.74 12.07
N SER A 181 13.93 -12.71 11.01
CA SER A 181 13.57 -11.44 10.38
C SER A 181 12.50 -10.73 11.20
N SER A 182 12.68 -9.43 11.41
CA SER A 182 11.67 -8.58 12.03
C SER A 182 11.66 -7.17 11.46
N ALA A 183 10.48 -6.59 11.42
CA ALA A 183 10.24 -5.24 10.92
C ALA A 183 9.37 -4.47 11.92
N ILE A 184 9.80 -3.26 12.27
CA ILE A 184 8.94 -2.27 12.94
C ILE A 184 8.78 -1.10 12.00
N LYS A 185 7.55 -0.78 11.60
CA LYS A 185 7.24 0.36 10.75
C LYS A 185 6.27 1.30 11.42
N GLY A 186 6.51 2.60 11.29
CA GLY A 186 5.62 3.64 11.78
C GLY A 186 5.34 4.67 10.71
N ARG A 187 4.11 5.17 10.66
CA ARG A 187 3.69 6.29 9.80
C ARG A 187 3.00 7.36 10.65
N VAL A 188 3.28 8.61 10.34
CA VAL A 188 2.49 9.77 10.79
C VAL A 188 2.06 10.56 9.57
N THR A 189 0.79 10.92 9.51
CA THR A 189 0.20 11.65 8.40
C THR A 189 -0.52 12.88 8.88
N TYR A 190 -0.32 13.99 8.17
CA TYR A 190 -1.10 15.21 8.30
C TYR A 190 -1.90 15.48 7.03
N LYS A 191 -3.20 15.76 7.18
CA LYS A 191 -4.14 16.07 6.09
C LYS A 191 -4.77 17.44 6.31
N SER A 192 -4.34 18.44 5.56
CA SER A 192 -4.95 19.77 5.58
C SER A 192 -6.32 19.74 4.91
N ARG A 193 -7.31 20.39 5.56
CA ARG A 193 -8.69 20.53 5.05
C ARG A 193 -9.28 19.20 4.56
N ASN A 194 -9.19 18.17 5.41
CA ASN A 194 -9.65 16.82 5.09
C ASN A 194 -9.03 16.27 3.79
N ASN A 195 -7.71 16.41 3.64
CA ASN A 195 -6.92 15.95 2.50
C ASN A 195 -7.14 16.73 1.18
N SER A 196 -7.90 17.82 1.19
CA SER A 196 -8.23 18.55 -0.05
C SER A 196 -7.11 19.43 -0.58
N ARG A 197 -6.09 19.78 0.22
CA ARG A 197 -5.04 20.71 -0.21
C ARG A 197 -3.62 20.21 0.00
N ILE A 198 -3.26 19.85 1.22
CA ILE A 198 -1.91 19.40 1.58
C ILE A 198 -2.05 18.07 2.31
N ARG A 199 -1.21 17.11 1.93
CA ARG A 199 -0.98 15.89 2.67
C ARG A 199 0.51 15.75 2.92
N VAL A 200 0.90 15.41 4.14
CA VAL A 200 2.30 15.11 4.49
C VAL A 200 2.32 13.77 5.20
N ASP A 201 3.20 12.88 4.80
CA ASP A 201 3.44 11.59 5.42
C ASP A 201 4.90 11.50 5.84
N VAL A 202 5.14 10.97 7.03
CA VAL A 202 6.46 10.60 7.53
C VAL A 202 6.40 9.13 7.88
N VAL A 203 7.33 8.35 7.34
CA VAL A 203 7.46 6.92 7.59
C VAL A 203 8.84 6.65 8.16
N ALA A 204 8.92 5.77 9.15
CA ALA A 204 10.17 5.24 9.67
C ALA A 204 10.06 3.72 9.80
N GLU A 205 11.15 3.04 9.50
CA GLU A 205 11.25 1.59 9.51
C GLU A 205 12.55 1.20 10.20
N LYS A 206 12.48 0.15 11.03
CA LYS A 206 13.64 -0.64 11.41
C LYS A 206 13.44 -2.06 10.91
N PHE A 207 14.41 -2.57 10.20
CA PHE A 207 14.41 -3.91 9.63
C PHE A 207 15.66 -4.67 10.08
N ALA A 208 15.47 -5.91 10.48
CA ALA A 208 16.51 -6.81 10.96
C ALA A 208 16.30 -8.19 10.33
N VAL A 209 17.37 -8.83 9.86
CA VAL A 209 17.39 -10.22 9.35
C VAL A 209 18.57 -10.97 9.94
N GLY A 210 18.38 -12.26 10.20
CA GLY A 210 19.42 -13.16 10.72
C GLY A 210 19.60 -13.09 12.24
N ASP A 211 20.15 -14.17 12.81
CA ASP A 211 20.62 -14.21 14.20
C ASP A 211 22.15 -14.02 14.23
N ALA A 212 22.65 -13.21 15.16
CA ALA A 212 24.09 -13.05 15.41
C ALA A 212 24.73 -14.29 16.09
N LYS A 213 24.28 -15.50 15.74
CA LYS A 213 24.78 -16.77 16.27
C LYS A 213 25.33 -17.62 15.13
N ASP A 214 26.66 -17.75 15.13
CA ASP A 214 27.53 -18.64 14.36
C ASP A 214 27.15 -18.87 12.88
N ASP A 215 27.87 -18.17 12.00
CA ASP A 215 27.96 -18.33 10.53
C ASP A 215 26.73 -17.96 9.67
N GLU A 216 25.63 -17.47 10.25
CA GLU A 216 24.52 -16.88 9.47
C GLU A 216 24.72 -15.38 9.22
N ALA A 217 24.31 -14.91 8.04
CA ALA A 217 24.40 -13.51 7.69
C ALA A 217 23.31 -12.69 8.42
N SER A 218 23.73 -11.76 9.27
CA SER A 218 22.83 -10.79 9.89
C SER A 218 22.94 -9.42 9.25
N ALA A 219 21.82 -8.70 9.16
CA ALA A 219 21.80 -7.32 8.69
C ALA A 219 20.73 -6.51 9.42
N ASN A 220 21.11 -5.36 9.96
CA ASN A 220 20.18 -4.38 10.54
C ASN A 220 20.21 -3.09 9.75
N SER A 221 19.06 -2.42 9.70
CA SER A 221 18.93 -1.20 8.93
C SER A 221 17.75 -0.36 9.41
N THR A 222 17.91 0.95 9.24
CA THR A 222 16.91 1.95 9.59
C THR A 222 16.61 2.79 8.36
N SER A 223 15.32 2.92 8.06
CA SER A 223 14.83 3.67 6.91
C SER A 223 13.94 4.81 7.40
N PHE A 224 13.97 5.95 6.72
CA PHE A 224 12.95 6.98 6.90
C PHE A 224 12.54 7.57 5.55
N MET A 225 11.31 8.05 5.45
CA MET A 225 10.81 8.76 4.29
C MET A 225 9.89 9.90 4.74
N VAL A 226 9.96 11.01 4.02
CA VAL A 226 8.99 12.11 4.08
C VAL A 226 8.39 12.34 2.70
N GLY A 227 7.07 12.40 2.66
CA GLY A 227 6.29 12.61 1.44
C GLY A 227 5.34 13.78 1.61
N ALA A 228 5.19 14.60 0.58
CA ALA A 228 4.23 15.68 0.57
C ALA A 228 3.49 15.75 -0.77
N LYS A 229 2.16 15.86 -0.70
CA LYS A 229 1.28 16.10 -1.83
C LYS A 229 0.57 17.42 -1.68
N TYR A 230 0.59 18.21 -2.74
CA TYR A 230 -0.11 19.48 -2.84
C TYR A 230 -1.07 19.48 -4.02
N ASN A 231 -2.36 19.63 -3.72
CA ASN A 231 -3.39 19.85 -4.75
C ASN A 231 -3.43 21.34 -5.08
N MET A 232 -2.82 21.70 -6.21
CA MET A 232 -2.76 23.09 -6.70
C MET A 232 -4.15 23.58 -7.10
N THR A 233 -4.94 22.69 -7.71
CA THR A 233 -6.36 22.90 -8.06
C THR A 233 -7.13 21.60 -7.73
N PRO A 234 -8.46 21.55 -7.88
CA PRO A 234 -9.19 20.30 -7.72
C PRO A 234 -8.76 19.17 -8.68
N ARG A 235 -8.00 19.48 -9.74
CA ARG A 235 -7.56 18.52 -10.76
C ARG A 235 -6.04 18.36 -10.86
N ALA A 236 -5.29 19.42 -10.58
CA ALA A 236 -3.83 19.43 -10.69
C ALA A 236 -3.18 19.24 -9.33
N TYR A 237 -2.17 18.38 -9.26
CA TYR A 237 -1.42 18.12 -8.05
C TYR A 237 0.07 17.94 -8.33
N VAL A 238 0.86 18.09 -7.28
CA VAL A 238 2.27 17.72 -7.24
C VAL A 238 2.53 16.87 -6.00
N VAL A 239 3.44 15.92 -6.12
CA VAL A 239 3.92 15.03 -5.06
C VAL A 239 5.44 15.09 -5.06
N GLY A 240 6.03 15.11 -3.88
CA GLY A 240 7.46 14.85 -3.70
C GLY A 240 7.67 13.93 -2.52
N GLN A 241 8.55 12.94 -2.66
CA GLN A 241 8.99 12.09 -1.57
C GLN A 241 10.51 12.04 -1.54
N TYR A 242 11.08 11.99 -0.33
CA TYR A 242 12.49 11.80 -0.09
C TYR A 242 12.67 10.84 1.08
N GLY A 243 13.62 9.91 0.98
CA GLY A 243 13.97 9.02 2.06
C GLY A 243 15.41 8.54 2.00
N SER A 244 15.82 7.88 3.07
CA SER A 244 17.13 7.25 3.18
C SER A 244 17.02 5.91 3.90
N VAL A 245 17.88 4.99 3.52
CA VAL A 245 18.15 3.74 4.24
C VAL A 245 19.59 3.79 4.73
N GLY A 246 19.77 3.54 6.03
CA GLY A 246 21.08 3.35 6.65
C GLY A 246 21.22 1.91 7.16
N PHE A 247 22.37 1.29 6.92
CA PHE A 247 22.72 -0.04 7.40
C PHE A 247 23.68 0.05 8.58
N ASP A 248 23.47 -0.82 9.57
CA ASP A 248 24.37 -0.93 10.71
C ASP A 248 25.53 -1.86 10.35
N LEU A 249 26.64 -1.27 9.89
CA LEU A 249 27.83 -1.98 9.40
C LEU A 249 28.48 -2.88 10.45
N ASP A 250 28.31 -2.57 11.74
CA ASP A 250 28.84 -3.38 12.85
C ASP A 250 28.05 -4.68 13.07
N SER A 251 26.90 -4.84 12.41
CA SER A 251 26.00 -5.99 12.55
C SER A 251 26.02 -6.95 11.37
N ILE A 252 26.95 -6.78 10.42
CA ILE A 252 27.07 -7.59 9.22
C ILE A 252 28.14 -8.66 9.42
N SER A 253 27.74 -9.92 9.36
CA SER A 253 28.62 -11.09 9.29
C SER A 253 28.37 -11.84 7.99
N GLY A 254 29.41 -12.28 7.28
CA GLY A 254 29.31 -13.02 6.01
C GLY A 254 29.90 -12.29 4.79
N GLU A 255 30.43 -13.04 3.82
CA GLU A 255 30.99 -12.46 2.57
C GLU A 255 29.86 -11.94 1.68
N GLY A 256 29.57 -10.64 1.77
CA GLY A 256 28.50 -9.98 1.02
C GLY A 256 28.54 -8.45 1.13
N ASP A 257 29.70 -7.85 0.87
CA ASP A 257 29.97 -6.40 1.05
C ASP A 257 29.09 -5.47 0.18
N GLU A 258 28.38 -5.98 -0.84
CA GLU A 258 27.61 -5.15 -1.79
C GLU A 258 26.14 -4.89 -1.39
N LEU A 259 25.58 -5.59 -0.40
CA LEU A 259 24.15 -5.52 -0.06
C LEU A 259 23.78 -4.54 1.07
N SER A 260 24.77 -3.88 1.68
CA SER A 260 24.59 -3.11 2.93
C SER A 260 25.13 -1.69 2.84
N ARG A 261 24.87 -1.03 1.72
CA ARG A 261 25.30 0.35 1.49
C ARG A 261 24.17 1.33 1.76
N ASP A 262 24.46 2.39 2.49
CA ASP A 262 23.52 3.49 2.69
C ASP A 262 23.13 4.13 1.35
N TYR A 263 21.85 4.43 1.21
CA TYR A 263 21.34 5.10 0.02
C TYR A 263 20.18 6.02 0.36
N ASN A 264 19.94 6.96 -0.55
CA ASN A 264 18.79 7.83 -0.56
C ASN A 264 17.97 7.61 -1.83
N ALA A 265 16.70 8.01 -1.75
CA ALA A 265 15.82 8.06 -2.89
C ALA A 265 14.98 9.33 -2.85
N LEU A 266 14.74 9.86 -4.05
CA LEU A 266 13.99 11.08 -4.28
C LEU A 266 13.01 10.82 -5.42
N SER A 267 11.77 11.27 -5.28
CA SER A 267 10.79 11.21 -6.36
C SER A 267 9.93 12.46 -6.41
N PHE A 268 9.53 12.83 -7.61
CA PHE A 268 8.65 13.95 -7.89
C PHE A 268 7.64 13.58 -8.98
N GLU A 269 6.36 13.72 -8.67
CA GLU A 269 5.28 13.56 -9.63
C GLU A 269 4.45 14.84 -9.76
N ALA A 270 4.14 15.20 -11.01
CA ALA A 270 3.13 16.18 -11.32
C ALA A 270 2.01 15.50 -12.12
N GLY A 271 0.76 15.71 -11.71
CA GLY A 271 -0.38 15.05 -12.32
C GLY A 271 -1.60 15.93 -12.52
N TYR A 272 -2.44 15.52 -13.47
CA TYR A 272 -3.70 16.17 -13.78
C TYR A 272 -4.82 15.13 -13.97
N ASN A 273 -5.86 15.24 -13.14
CA ASN A 273 -7.08 14.45 -13.23
C ASN A 273 -8.00 15.07 -14.31
N ILE A 274 -8.10 14.40 -15.46
CA ILE A 274 -9.02 14.79 -16.53
C ILE A 274 -10.46 14.55 -16.09
N THR A 275 -10.69 13.39 -15.47
CA THR A 275 -11.95 12.97 -14.85
C THR A 275 -11.66 12.28 -13.51
N ASN A 276 -12.70 11.75 -12.86
CA ASN A 276 -12.51 10.91 -11.66
C ASN A 276 -11.89 9.54 -12.00
N SER A 277 -11.98 9.10 -13.27
CA SER A 277 -11.51 7.81 -13.77
C SER A 277 -10.27 7.91 -14.65
N THR A 278 -9.83 9.12 -15.01
CA THR A 278 -8.74 9.35 -15.96
C THR A 278 -7.79 10.41 -15.45
N SER A 279 -6.50 10.08 -15.38
CA SER A 279 -5.45 11.02 -15.01
C SER A 279 -4.21 10.87 -15.89
N ILE A 280 -3.50 11.96 -16.10
CA ILE A 280 -2.17 11.97 -16.71
C ILE A 280 -1.14 12.41 -15.67
N TYR A 281 0.07 11.88 -15.74
CA TYR A 281 1.13 12.24 -14.81
C TYR A 281 2.51 12.17 -15.48
N VAL A 282 3.44 12.92 -14.93
CA VAL A 282 4.88 12.80 -15.19
C VAL A 282 5.54 12.55 -13.85
N ASN A 283 6.38 11.53 -13.77
CA ASN A 283 7.12 11.18 -12.57
C ASN A 283 8.63 11.12 -12.87
N HIS A 284 9.42 11.52 -11.89
CA HIS A 284 10.86 11.37 -11.87
C HIS A 284 11.25 10.72 -10.55
N THR A 285 12.03 9.65 -10.62
CA THR A 285 12.51 8.93 -9.44
C THR A 285 14.01 8.67 -9.58
N GLN A 286 14.72 8.88 -8.48
CA GLN A 286 16.16 8.70 -8.39
C GLN A 286 16.50 7.93 -7.12
N LYS A 287 17.42 6.97 -7.25
CA LYS A 287 18.15 6.33 -6.15
C LYS A 287 19.61 6.70 -6.26
N SER A 288 20.22 7.17 -5.17
CA SER A 288 21.66 7.42 -5.10
C SER A 288 22.23 6.72 -3.88
N PHE A 289 23.32 5.99 -4.08
CA PHE A 289 24.13 5.49 -2.98
C PHE A 289 25.00 6.62 -2.44
N ASP A 290 25.38 6.53 -1.16
CA ASP A 290 26.26 7.51 -0.53
C ASP A 290 27.68 7.39 -1.13
N THR A 291 27.88 8.08 -2.25
CA THR A 291 29.16 8.64 -2.68
C THR A 291 29.10 10.13 -2.38
N ASP A 292 30.20 10.77 -1.97
CA ASP A 292 30.34 12.16 -1.47
C ASP A 292 29.69 13.33 -2.27
N SER A 293 28.84 13.07 -3.27
CA SER A 293 28.15 14.07 -4.08
C SER A 293 26.67 13.72 -4.35
N LEU A 294 25.77 14.67 -4.08
CA LEU A 294 24.42 14.68 -4.62
C LEU A 294 24.52 14.81 -6.16
N LEU A 295 24.20 13.75 -6.90
CA LEU A 295 24.35 13.72 -8.35
C LEU A 295 23.49 14.80 -9.01
N ALA A 296 24.10 15.59 -9.89
CA ALA A 296 23.33 16.38 -10.85
C ALA A 296 22.52 15.43 -11.74
N PRO A 297 21.31 15.80 -12.18
CA PRO A 297 20.61 15.02 -13.20
C PRO A 297 21.55 14.93 -14.42
N PHE A 298 21.64 13.75 -15.05
CA PHE A 298 22.39 13.45 -16.29
C PHE A 298 23.86 12.96 -16.20
N GLU A 299 24.46 12.71 -15.03
CA GLU A 299 25.75 12.00 -14.98
C GLU A 299 25.57 10.49 -14.69
N SER A 300 26.06 9.65 -15.60
CA SER A 300 25.77 8.20 -15.68
C SER A 300 26.83 7.29 -15.04
N ASP A 301 27.75 7.84 -14.24
CA ASP A 301 28.95 7.11 -13.84
C ASP A 301 28.91 6.60 -12.39
N SER A 302 27.71 6.45 -11.80
CA SER A 302 27.55 5.85 -10.47
C SER A 302 26.46 4.77 -10.44
N GLU A 303 26.55 3.85 -9.48
CA GLU A 303 25.60 2.76 -9.20
C GLU A 303 24.14 3.23 -8.92
N GLY A 304 23.89 4.54 -8.90
CA GLY A 304 22.55 5.11 -8.78
C GLY A 304 21.66 4.80 -9.98
N SER A 305 20.35 4.82 -9.78
CA SER A 305 19.37 4.66 -10.84
C SER A 305 18.48 5.90 -10.96
N GLN A 306 18.09 6.23 -12.18
CA GLN A 306 17.15 7.32 -12.47
C GLN A 306 16.11 6.83 -13.47
N THR A 307 14.84 7.08 -13.15
CA THR A 307 13.70 6.75 -14.00
C THR A 307 12.88 8.01 -14.23
N ASN A 308 12.57 8.28 -15.49
CA ASN A 308 11.61 9.31 -15.89
C ASN A 308 10.44 8.62 -16.58
N SER A 309 9.23 8.88 -16.12
CA SER A 309 8.03 8.28 -16.68
C SER A 309 6.96 9.32 -16.99
N ILE A 310 6.20 9.05 -18.04
CA ILE A 310 4.98 9.75 -18.39
C ILE A 310 3.89 8.70 -18.55
N GLY A 311 2.76 8.91 -17.89
CA GLY A 311 1.72 7.90 -17.82
C GLY A 311 0.33 8.46 -17.92
N VAL A 312 -0.58 7.59 -18.37
CA VAL A 312 -2.02 7.80 -18.35
C VAL A 312 -2.61 6.67 -17.54
N ARG A 313 -3.42 6.99 -16.53
CA ARG A 313 -4.14 6.02 -15.72
C ARG A 313 -5.63 6.10 -16.02
N LEU A 314 -6.22 4.94 -16.24
CA LEU A 314 -7.65 4.73 -16.46
C LEU A 314 -8.15 3.75 -15.39
N ASN A 315 -9.14 4.16 -14.60
CA ASN A 315 -9.81 3.32 -13.61
C ASN A 315 -11.29 3.20 -14.00
N TRP A 316 -11.84 1.99 -14.07
CA TRP A 316 -13.26 1.74 -14.36
C TRP A 316 -13.84 0.71 -13.40
#